data_AF-A0A5K1HFV4-F1
#
_entry.id   AF-A0A5K1HFV4-F1
#
_cell.length_a   1.000
_cell.length_b   1.000
_cell.length_c   1.000
_cell.angle_alpha   90.00
_cell.angle_beta   90.00
_cell.angle_gamma   90.00
#
_symmetry.space_group_name_H-M   'P 1'
#
loop_
_entity.id
_entity.type
_entity.pdbx_description
1 polymer ?
#
loop_
_entity_poly.entity_id
_entity_poly.type
_entity_poly.pdbx_seq_one_letter_code
_entity_poly.pdbx_strand_id
1 'polypeptide(L)'
;MQRNIDRGDVVMPSASLVSKKSLIKLWPKVDAMICFYSDGFPYLMAWKYVKAHNPFLINSLDKQQLLWDRTVVYDILKKIKVPVAKHYYIFQDLNYIDEIEAKGFGNILPDPLGFYHII
;
A
#
# COMPACT_ATOMS: atom_id res chain seq x y z
N MET A 1 3.98 11.74 -31.83
CA MET A 1 2.98 12.80 -31.59
C MET A 1 2.44 12.59 -30.18
N GLN A 2 2.86 13.41 -29.22
CA GLN A 2 2.45 13.27 -27.82
C GLN A 2 1.05 13.87 -27.71
N ARG A 3 0.02 13.03 -27.52
CA ARG A 3 -1.34 13.52 -27.31
C ARG A 3 -1.32 14.43 -26.07
N ASN A 4 -1.92 15.60 -26.19
CA ASN A 4 -2.25 16.40 -25.01
C ASN A 4 -3.27 15.59 -24.21
N ILE A 5 -3.01 15.44 -22.90
CA ILE A 5 -3.92 14.81 -21.97
C ILE A 5 -4.84 15.91 -21.47
N ASP A 6 -6.12 15.80 -21.79
CA ASP A 6 -7.15 16.75 -21.39
C ASP A 6 -7.77 16.34 -20.05
N ARG A 7 -8.50 17.27 -19.41
CA ARG A 7 -9.20 16.98 -18.16
C ARG A 7 -10.24 15.88 -18.38
N GLY A 8 -10.17 14.84 -17.56
CA GLY A 8 -11.07 13.68 -17.63
C GLY A 8 -10.49 12.49 -18.40
N ASP A 9 -9.32 12.65 -19.03
CA ASP A 9 -8.64 11.54 -19.68
C ASP A 9 -8.15 10.49 -18.67
N VAL A 10 -8.30 9.22 -19.04
CA VAL A 10 -7.76 8.09 -18.28
C VAL A 10 -6.46 7.65 -18.92
N VAL A 11 -5.38 7.66 -18.13
CA VAL A 11 -4.04 7.25 -18.59
C VAL A 11 -3.61 6.01 -17.81
N MET A 12 -3.30 4.93 -18.52
CA MET A 12 -2.78 3.69 -17.95
C MET A 12 -1.33 3.49 -18.40
N PRO A 13 -0.33 3.71 -17.53
CA PRO A 13 1.06 3.46 -17.88
C PRO A 13 1.32 1.96 -18.05
N SER A 14 2.26 1.60 -18.94
CA SER A 14 2.62 0.20 -19.15
C SER A 14 3.32 -0.39 -17.91
N ALA A 15 3.17 -1.69 -17.69
CA ALA A 15 3.85 -2.39 -16.60
C ALA A 15 5.38 -2.22 -16.66
N SER A 16 5.96 -2.17 -17.87
CA SER A 16 7.39 -1.96 -18.10
C SER A 16 7.89 -0.56 -17.71
N LEU A 17 7.02 0.45 -17.78
CA LEU A 17 7.30 1.80 -17.32
C LEU A 17 7.24 1.88 -15.79
N VAL A 18 6.21 1.26 -15.21
CA VAL A 18 5.95 1.26 -13.77
C VAL A 18 7.02 0.49 -13.02
N SER A 19 7.42 -0.70 -13.50
CA SER A 19 8.36 -1.58 -12.79
C SER A 19 9.80 -1.05 -12.72
N LYS A 20 10.21 -0.16 -13.62
CA LYS A 20 11.59 0.35 -13.69
C LYS A 20 11.76 1.59 -12.81
N LYS A 21 12.47 1.43 -11.69
CA LYS A 21 12.82 2.51 -10.75
C LYS A 21 13.44 3.76 -11.42
N SER A 22 14.26 3.59 -12.46
CA SER A 22 14.89 4.71 -13.19
C SER A 22 13.89 5.53 -14.00
N LEU A 23 12.68 5.02 -14.26
CA LEU A 23 11.69 5.64 -15.13
C LEU A 23 10.53 6.32 -14.37
N ILE A 24 10.59 6.43 -13.04
CA ILE A 24 9.56 7.12 -12.24
C ILE A 24 9.28 8.55 -12.72
N LYS A 25 10.30 9.25 -13.23
CA LYS A 25 10.18 10.62 -13.77
C LYS A 25 9.37 10.68 -15.07
N LEU A 26 9.20 9.55 -15.75
CA LEU A 26 8.43 9.42 -17.00
C LEU A 26 6.98 8.99 -16.74
N TRP A 27 6.59 8.77 -15.48
CA TRP A 27 5.21 8.48 -15.16
C TRP A 27 4.32 9.67 -15.53
N PRO A 28 3.12 9.43 -16.08
CA PRO A 28 2.23 10.50 -16.47
C PRO A 28 1.81 11.31 -15.24
N LYS A 29 1.83 12.64 -15.35
CA LYS A 29 1.25 13.51 -14.33
C LYS A 29 -0.27 13.36 -14.37
N VAL A 30 -0.88 13.24 -13.21
CA VAL A 30 -2.33 13.02 -13.06
C VAL A 30 -2.88 13.87 -11.93
N ASP A 31 -4.12 14.33 -12.07
CA ASP A 31 -4.85 15.03 -11.00
C ASP A 31 -5.36 14.05 -9.93
N ALA A 32 -5.75 12.85 -10.34
CA ALA A 32 -6.19 11.76 -9.48
C ALA A 32 -5.48 10.45 -9.84
N MET A 33 -5.17 9.64 -8.83
CA MET A 33 -4.46 8.38 -8.99
C MET A 33 -5.27 7.23 -8.39
N ILE A 34 -5.50 6.20 -9.21
CA ILE A 34 -5.99 4.90 -8.77
C ILE A 34 -4.80 3.94 -8.82
N CYS A 35 -4.47 3.34 -7.68
CA CYS A 35 -3.49 2.28 -7.61
C CYS A 35 -3.90 1.28 -6.54
N PHE A 36 -3.42 0.06 -6.67
CA PHE A 36 -3.60 -1.00 -5.69
C PHE A 36 -2.34 -1.85 -5.68
N TYR A 37 -1.92 -2.26 -4.49
CA TYR A 37 -0.82 -3.20 -4.34
C TYR A 37 -1.19 -4.57 -4.92
N SER A 38 -0.22 -5.17 -5.59
CA SER A 38 -0.19 -6.58 -5.96
C SER A 38 1.25 -7.08 -5.84
N ASP A 39 1.45 -8.39 -5.88
CA ASP A 39 2.80 -8.94 -5.95
C ASP A 39 3.56 -8.36 -7.17
N GLY A 40 4.83 -8.02 -6.98
CA GLY A 40 5.68 -7.33 -7.95
C GLY A 40 5.37 -5.83 -8.19
N PHE A 41 4.36 -5.25 -7.54
CA PHE A 41 4.06 -3.81 -7.68
C PHE A 41 5.13 -2.96 -6.98
N PRO A 42 5.68 -1.91 -7.62
CA PRO A 42 6.72 -1.08 -7.03
C PRO A 42 6.13 -0.05 -6.04
N TYR A 43 5.63 -0.53 -4.89
CA TYR A 43 4.95 0.25 -3.86
C TYR A 43 5.75 1.49 -3.43
N LEU A 44 7.06 1.31 -3.15
CA LEU A 44 7.93 2.41 -2.75
C LEU A 44 8.08 3.50 -3.85
N MET A 45 7.97 3.12 -5.13
CA MET A 45 7.99 4.09 -6.23
C MET A 45 6.68 4.84 -6.33
N ALA A 46 5.54 4.16 -6.16
CA ALA A 46 4.25 4.82 -6.08
C ALA A 46 4.22 5.85 -4.94
N TRP A 47 4.74 5.49 -3.76
CA TRP A 47 4.83 6.43 -2.62
C TRP A 47 5.69 7.65 -2.94
N LYS A 48 6.85 7.47 -3.59
CA LYS A 48 7.70 8.58 -4.05
C LYS A 48 7.01 9.47 -5.07
N TYR A 49 6.27 8.87 -6.00
CA TYR A 49 5.50 9.61 -7.00
C TYR A 49 4.42 10.47 -6.33
N VAL A 50 3.65 9.90 -5.40
CA VAL A 50 2.61 10.60 -4.64
C VAL A 50 3.20 11.75 -3.83
N LYS A 51 4.32 11.54 -3.12
CA LYS A 51 4.98 12.60 -2.36
C LYS A 51 5.46 13.76 -3.24
N ALA A 52 5.87 13.47 -4.47
CA ALA A 52 6.38 14.48 -5.40
C ALA A 52 5.28 15.26 -6.15
N HIS A 53 4.13 14.63 -6.42
CA HIS A 53 3.09 15.21 -7.29
C HIS A 53 1.76 15.48 -6.58
N ASN A 54 1.56 14.91 -5.39
CA ASN A 54 0.37 15.06 -4.55
C ASN A 54 -0.98 14.89 -5.30
N PRO A 55 -1.18 13.81 -6.09
CA PRO A 55 -2.45 13.57 -6.76
C PRO A 55 -3.55 13.20 -5.74
N PHE A 56 -4.82 13.40 -6.10
CA PHE A 56 -5.94 12.89 -5.31
C PHE A 56 -5.92 11.35 -5.34
N LEU A 57 -5.73 10.71 -4.20
CA LEU A 57 -5.70 9.26 -4.09
C LEU A 57 -7.09 8.69 -3.88
N ILE A 58 -7.57 7.91 -4.85
CA ILE A 58 -8.81 7.14 -4.67
C ILE A 58 -8.58 6.01 -3.66
N ASN A 59 -7.44 5.34 -3.76
CA ASN A 59 -6.97 4.38 -2.75
C ASN A 59 -5.71 4.94 -2.09
N SER A 60 -5.76 5.17 -0.78
CA SER A 60 -4.59 5.56 0.00
C SER A 60 -3.54 4.43 -0.03
N LEU A 61 -2.28 4.78 -0.31
CA LEU A 61 -1.17 3.83 -0.27
C LEU A 61 -0.98 3.29 1.16
N ASP A 62 -0.95 4.17 2.16
CA ASP A 62 -0.74 3.79 3.56
C ASP A 62 -1.83 2.84 4.07
N LYS A 63 -3.10 3.06 3.68
CA LYS A 63 -4.20 2.16 4.05
C LYS A 63 -4.11 0.79 3.36
N GLN A 64 -3.57 0.73 2.14
CA GLN A 64 -3.37 -0.57 1.46
C GLN A 64 -2.36 -1.43 2.19
N GLN A 65 -1.37 -0.81 2.83
CA GLN A 65 -0.35 -1.53 3.59
C GLN A 65 -0.93 -2.24 4.82
N LEU A 66 -1.96 -1.66 5.46
CA LEU A 66 -2.69 -2.29 6.56
C LEU A 66 -3.39 -3.59 6.12
N LEU A 67 -3.67 -3.75 4.83
CA LEU A 67 -4.32 -4.95 4.29
C LEU A 67 -3.35 -6.13 4.12
N TRP A 68 -2.04 -5.92 4.25
CA TRP A 68 -1.04 -6.99 4.13
C TRP A 68 -1.02 -7.92 5.34
N ASP A 69 -1.44 -7.42 6.50
CA ASP A 69 -1.49 -8.18 7.73
C ASP A 69 -2.95 -8.42 8.17
N ARG A 70 -3.37 -9.69 8.09
CA ARG A 70 -4.73 -10.07 8.50
C ARG A 70 -5.04 -9.75 9.96
N THR A 71 -4.05 -9.80 10.86
CA THR A 71 -4.27 -9.51 12.29
C THR A 71 -4.66 -8.05 12.49
N VAL A 72 -3.92 -7.15 11.83
CA VAL A 72 -4.20 -5.71 11.78
C VAL A 72 -5.59 -5.44 11.19
N VAL A 73 -5.94 -6.10 10.08
CA VAL A 73 -7.27 -5.96 9.48
C VAL A 73 -8.37 -6.33 10.47
N TYR A 74 -8.27 -7.50 11.12
CA TYR A 74 -9.26 -7.94 12.09
C TYR A 74 -9.36 -6.99 13.30
N ASP A 75 -8.24 -6.45 13.78
CA ASP A 75 -8.23 -5.53 14.91
C ASP A 75 -8.89 -4.19 14.55
N ILE A 76 -8.65 -3.68 13.34
CA ILE A 76 -9.36 -2.50 12.81
C ILE A 76 -10.86 -2.78 12.76
N LEU A 77 -11.28 -3.90 12.18
CA LEU A 77 -12.69 -4.28 12.07
C LEU A 77 -13.37 -4.37 13.44
N LYS A 78 -12.73 -5.01 14.42
CA LYS A 78 -13.22 -5.07 15.81
C LYS A 78 -13.34 -3.68 16.43
N LYS A 79 -12.32 -2.83 16.27
CA LYS A 79 -12.30 -1.46 16.81
C LYS A 79 -13.46 -0.60 16.28
N ILE A 80 -13.82 -0.76 15.01
CA ILE A 80 -14.96 -0.09 14.40
C ILE A 80 -16.29 -0.85 14.56
N LYS A 81 -16.31 -1.92 15.38
CA LYS A 81 -17.49 -2.74 15.70
C LYS A 81 -18.14 -3.41 14.49
N VAL A 82 -17.34 -3.73 13.46
CA VAL A 82 -17.80 -4.61 12.37
C VAL A 82 -17.82 -6.05 12.89
N PRO A 83 -18.95 -6.78 12.77
CA PRO A 83 -19.01 -8.19 13.14
C PRO A 83 -18.01 -9.02 12.32
N VAL A 84 -17.21 -9.83 13.01
CA VAL A 84 -16.25 -10.74 12.39
C VAL A 84 -16.46 -12.16 12.92
N ALA A 85 -16.18 -13.16 12.09
CA ALA A 85 -16.24 -14.56 12.52
C ALA A 85 -15.28 -14.82 13.69
N LYS A 86 -15.61 -15.79 14.55
CA LYS A 86 -14.73 -16.23 15.64
C LYS A 86 -13.43 -16.78 15.04
N HIS A 87 -12.29 -16.25 15.48
CA HIS A 87 -10.96 -16.60 14.97
C HIS A 87 -9.92 -16.58 16.09
N TYR A 88 -8.77 -17.17 15.81
CA TYR A 88 -7.60 -17.22 16.68
C TYR A 88 -6.37 -16.79 15.90
N TYR A 89 -5.45 -16.08 16.55
CA TYR A 89 -4.14 -15.80 15.99
C TYR A 89 -3.16 -16.85 16.49
N ILE A 90 -2.39 -17.43 15.58
CA ILE A 90 -1.33 -18.40 15.89
C ILE A 90 -0.06 -17.82 15.29
N PHE A 91 0.93 -17.56 16.13
CA PHE A 91 2.22 -17.02 15.74
C PHE A 91 3.29 -18.09 15.98
N GLN A 92 4.12 -18.33 14.97
CA GLN A 92 5.25 -19.26 15.08
C GLN A 92 6.49 -18.57 15.68
N ASP A 93 6.67 -17.27 15.39
CA ASP A 93 7.77 -16.46 15.90
C ASP A 93 7.31 -15.62 17.10
N LEU A 94 7.97 -15.80 18.24
CA LEU A 94 7.68 -15.07 19.47
C LEU A 94 8.15 -13.61 19.40
N ASN A 95 9.21 -13.31 18.64
CA ASN A 95 9.71 -11.93 18.49
C ASN A 95 8.67 -11.01 17.84
N TYR A 96 7.84 -11.57 16.95
CA TYR A 96 6.75 -10.84 16.30
C TYR A 96 5.66 -10.44 17.31
N ILE A 97 5.44 -11.23 18.35
CA ILE A 97 4.49 -10.90 19.43
C ILE A 97 5.00 -9.69 20.22
N ASP A 98 6.27 -9.71 20.63
CA ASP A 98 6.89 -8.61 21.37
C ASP A 98 6.83 -7.30 20.58
N GLU A 99 7.05 -7.37 19.26
CA GLU A 99 6.95 -6.20 18.38
C GLU A 99 5.52 -5.65 18.26
N ILE A 100 4.51 -6.53 18.16
CA ILE A 100 3.11 -6.11 18.12
C ILE A 100 2.70 -5.45 19.45
N GLU A 101 3.08 -6.07 20.57
CA GLU A 101 2.75 -5.56 21.91
C GLU A 101 3.41 -4.21 22.18
N ALA A 102 4.68 -4.04 21.80
CA ALA A 102 5.42 -2.79 21.97
C ALA A 102 4.87 -1.63 21.11
N LYS A 103 4.43 -1.91 19.88
CA LYS A 103 3.92 -0.89 18.94
C LYS A 103 2.42 -0.62 19.13
N GLY A 104 1.70 -1.55 19.73
CA GLY A 104 0.25 -1.53 19.89
C GLY A 104 -0.47 -2.06 18.64
N PHE A 105 -1.45 -2.94 18.85
CA PHE A 105 -2.30 -3.52 17.80
C PHE A 105 -2.93 -2.41 16.93
N GLY A 106 -2.64 -2.43 15.63
CA GLY A 106 -3.14 -1.45 14.65
C GLY A 106 -2.29 -0.18 14.44
N ASN A 107 -1.16 -0.03 15.15
CA ASN A 107 -0.18 1.04 14.90
C ASN A 107 1.05 0.55 14.10
N ILE A 108 1.06 -0.71 13.71
CA ILE A 108 2.05 -1.26 12.79
C ILE A 108 1.67 -0.73 11.40
N LEU A 109 2.16 0.45 11.05
CA LEU A 109 2.53 0.68 9.67
C LEU A 109 3.77 -0.19 9.44
N PRO A 110 3.73 -1.19 8.55
CA PRO A 110 4.95 -1.91 8.22
C PRO A 110 5.96 -0.86 7.74
N ASP A 111 7.18 -0.90 8.25
CA ASP A 111 8.24 -0.09 7.66
C ASP A 111 8.34 -0.50 6.18
N PRO A 112 8.27 0.43 5.20
CA PRO A 112 8.49 0.12 3.79
C PRO A 112 9.86 -0.54 3.51
N LEU A 113 10.79 -0.48 4.48
CA LEU A 113 12.11 -1.11 4.46
C LEU A 113 12.23 -2.31 5.42
N GLY A 114 11.19 -2.58 6.22
CA GLY A 114 11.14 -3.66 7.20
C GLY A 114 10.65 -4.94 6.56
N PHE A 115 11.59 -5.85 6.34
CA PHE A 115 11.39 -7.17 5.78
C PHE A 115 10.28 -7.93 6.52
N TYR A 116 9.13 -8.10 5.86
CA TYR A 116 8.33 -9.30 6.05
C TYR A 116 8.73 -10.26 4.94
N HIS A 117 9.67 -11.16 5.24
CA HIS A 117 9.77 -12.42 4.54
C HIS A 117 8.51 -13.21 4.88
N ILE A 118 7.48 -13.05 4.07
CA ILE A 118 6.42 -14.04 3.98
C ILE A 118 6.96 -15.10 3.02
N ILE A 119 7.08 -16.32 3.55
CA ILE A 119 7.31 -17.57 2.82
C ILE A 119 6.44 -17.66 1.56
#